data_AF-V6IAR1-F1
#
_entry.id   AF-V6IAR1-F1
#
_cell.length_a   1.000
_cell.length_b   1.000
_cell.length_c   1.000
_cell.angle_alpha   90.00
_cell.angle_beta   90.00
_cell.angle_gamma   90.00
#
_symmetry.space_group_name_H-M   'P 1'
#
loop_
_entity.id
_entity.type
_entity.pdbx_description
1 polymer ?
#
loop_
_entity_poly.entity_id
_entity_poly.type
_entity_poly.pdbx_seq_one_letter_code
_entity_poly.pdbx_strand_id
1 'polypeptide(L)'
;MPKVFERNGFKFFFFANEGNPREPVHIHVRKGEKLAKFWLKPNVLLDDNYGFSSKELNWIEEEIEKNLDIIQGKWNDFFGI
;
A
#
# COMPACT_ATOMS: atom_id res chain seq x y z
N MET A 1 -7.32 9.51 4.52
CA MET A 1 -6.22 8.59 4.18
C MET A 1 -5.49 8.23 5.47
N PRO A 2 -5.83 7.10 6.10
CA PRO A 2 -5.02 6.58 7.20
C PRO A 2 -3.62 6.24 6.69
N LYS A 3 -2.61 6.92 7.23
CA LYS A 3 -1.21 6.62 6.94
C LYS A 3 -0.80 5.39 7.75
N VAL A 4 -0.27 4.38 7.06
CA VAL A 4 0.29 3.19 7.71
C VAL A 4 1.68 3.51 8.24
N PHE A 5 2.59 3.91 7.35
CA PHE A 5 3.93 4.35 7.71
C PHE A 5 4.54 5.24 6.61
N GLU A 6 5.72 5.78 6.87
CA GLU A 6 6.50 6.54 5.89
C GLU A 6 7.98 6.24 6.05
N ARG A 7 8.67 6.05 4.92
CA ARG A 7 10.10 5.79 4.89
C ARG A 7 10.72 6.43 3.66
N ASN A 8 11.84 7.13 3.80
CA ASN A 8 12.57 7.77 2.68
C ASN A 8 11.68 8.67 1.78
N GLY A 9 10.68 9.33 2.38
CA GLY A 9 9.70 10.17 1.69
C GLY A 9 8.61 9.42 0.92
N PHE A 10 8.58 8.08 0.99
CA PHE A 10 7.49 7.25 0.48
C PHE A 10 6.44 7.09 1.57
N LYS A 11 5.20 7.48 1.26
CA LYS A 11 4.06 7.40 2.17
C LYS A 11 3.21 6.21 1.81
N PHE A 12 3.00 5.31 2.77
CA PHE A 12 2.22 4.10 2.62
C PHE A 12 0.88 4.28 3.33
N PHE A 13 -0.24 4.09 2.62
CA PHE A 13 -1.58 4.39 3.11
C PHE A 13 -2.64 3.56 2.38
N PHE A 14 -3.83 3.48 2.96
CA PHE A 14 -5.04 3.02 2.28
C PHE A 14 -6.06 4.15 2.25
N PHE A 15 -7.06 4.05 1.38
CA PHE A 15 -8.16 5.01 1.37
C PHE A 15 -9.15 4.63 2.47
N ALA A 16 -9.82 5.65 3.04
CA ALA A 16 -10.85 5.38 4.03
C ALA A 16 -12.15 4.84 3.38
N ASN A 17 -12.33 5.14 2.09
CA ASN A 17 -13.52 4.82 1.31
C ASN A 17 -13.15 3.82 0.21
N GLU A 18 -13.02 2.55 0.59
CA GLU A 18 -12.60 1.44 -0.29
C GLU A 18 -13.76 0.81 -1.10
N GLY A 19 -14.80 1.60 -1.39
CA GLY A 19 -15.95 1.16 -2.18
C GLY A 19 -16.94 0.23 -1.44
N ASN A 20 -18.02 -0.14 -2.15
CA ASN A 20 -19.02 -1.13 -1.72
C ASN A 20 -19.45 -1.98 -2.95
N PRO A 21 -19.04 -3.26 -3.08
CA PRO A 21 -18.27 -4.04 -2.10
C PRO A 21 -16.83 -3.53 -1.93
N ARG A 22 -16.26 -3.76 -0.74
CA ARG A 22 -14.89 -3.35 -0.39
C ARG A 22 -13.86 -4.14 -1.21
N GLU A 23 -12.84 -3.46 -1.71
CA GLU A 23 -11.73 -4.12 -2.38
C GLU A 23 -10.93 -5.06 -1.44
N PRO A 24 -10.24 -6.09 -1.98
CA PRO A 24 -9.27 -6.87 -1.22
C PRO A 24 -8.19 -5.99 -0.57
N VAL A 25 -7.50 -6.54 0.44
CA VAL A 25 -6.46 -5.81 1.16
C VAL A 25 -5.36 -5.35 0.20
N HIS A 26 -5.12 -4.04 0.17
CA HIS A 26 -4.13 -3.41 -0.67
C HIS A 26 -3.54 -2.17 -0.01
N ILE A 27 -2.46 -1.65 -0.59
CA ILE A 27 -1.81 -0.44 -0.10
C ILE A 27 -1.41 0.48 -1.26
N HIS A 28 -1.56 1.78 -1.03
CA HIS A 28 -1.10 2.84 -1.92
C HIS A 28 0.21 3.42 -1.41
N VAL A 29 1.10 3.76 -2.34
CA VAL A 29 2.40 4.36 -2.06
C VAL A 29 2.56 5.63 -2.85
N ARG A 30 2.82 6.75 -2.16
CA ARG A 30 3.00 8.07 -2.80
C ARG A 30 4.35 8.69 -2.47
N LYS A 31 4.97 9.32 -3.47
CA LYS A 31 6.15 10.18 -3.32
C LYS A 31 6.11 11.33 -4.34
N GLY A 32 5.86 12.54 -3.85
CA GLY A 32 5.61 13.70 -4.73
C GLY A 32 4.34 13.49 -5.56
N GLU A 33 4.49 13.54 -6.88
CA GLU A 33 3.44 13.27 -7.87
C GLU A 33 3.32 11.79 -8.25
N LYS A 34 4.25 10.94 -7.80
CA LYS A 34 4.23 9.50 -8.08
C LYS A 34 3.28 8.77 -7.16
N LEU A 35 2.56 7.78 -7.70
CA LEU A 35 1.61 6.93 -6.98
C LEU A 35 1.73 5.48 -7.47
N ALA A 36 1.62 4.51 -6.57
CA ALA A 36 1.49 3.10 -6.93
C ALA A 36 0.49 2.42 -6.00
N LYS A 37 -0.14 1.35 -6.47
CA LYS A 37 -1.06 0.48 -5.73
C LYS A 37 -0.54 -0.95 -5.76
N PHE A 38 -0.57 -1.62 -4.61
CA PHE A 38 -0.18 -3.01 -4.47
C PHE A 38 -1.25 -3.83 -3.77
N TRP A 39 -1.63 -4.97 -4.35
CA TRP A 39 -2.40 -6.01 -3.65
C TRP A 39 -1.51 -6.71 -2.63
N LEU A 40 -2.08 -7.12 -1.48
CA LEU A 40 -1.33 -7.83 -0.44
C LEU A 40 -1.68 -9.32 -0.34
N LYS A 41 -2.72 -9.77 -1.04
CA LYS A 41 -3.18 -11.17 -1.05
C LYS A 41 -3.47 -11.61 -2.48
N PRO A 42 -3.09 -12.86 -2.87
CA PRO A 42 -2.39 -13.86 -2.06
C PRO A 42 -0.90 -13.57 -1.80
N ASN A 43 -0.30 -12.67 -2.57
CA ASN A 43 1.07 -12.18 -2.41
C ASN A 43 1.12 -10.69 -2.72
N VAL A 44 2.24 -10.04 -2.41
CA VAL A 44 2.46 -8.64 -2.77
C VAL A 44 2.59 -8.55 -4.29
N LEU A 45 1.71 -7.76 -4.93
CA LEU A 45 1.68 -7.61 -6.38
C LEU A 45 1.36 -6.17 -6.74
N LEU A 46 2.14 -5.61 -7.66
CA LEU A 46 1.85 -4.31 -8.26
C LEU A 46 0.55 -4.37 -9.07
N ASP A 47 -0.39 -3.47 -8.76
CA ASP A 47 -1.65 -3.28 -9.49
C ASP A 47 -1.54 -2.11 -10.46
N ASP A 48 -1.08 -0.97 -9.97
CA ASP A 48 -0.95 0.26 -10.75
C ASP A 48 0.32 1.03 -10.37
N ASN A 49 0.93 1.68 -11.35
CA ASN A 49 2.11 2.51 -11.19
C ASN A 49 2.03 3.77 -12.05
N TYR A 50 2.02 4.91 -11.37
CA TYR A 50 2.18 6.22 -11.93
C TYR A 50 3.53 6.82 -11.52
N GLY A 51 4.52 6.69 -12.40
CA GLY A 51 5.77 7.46 -12.33
C GLY A 51 6.90 6.88 -11.49
N PHE A 52 6.73 5.72 -10.83
CA PHE A 52 7.87 5.03 -10.22
C PHE A 52 8.67 4.22 -11.25
N SER A 53 9.99 4.23 -11.09
CA SER A 53 10.90 3.37 -11.83
C SER A 53 10.87 1.93 -11.29
N SER A 54 11.28 0.94 -12.08
CA SER A 54 11.35 -0.46 -11.62
C SER A 54 12.21 -0.63 -10.37
N LYS A 55 13.29 0.15 -10.23
CA LYS A 55 14.14 0.14 -9.04
C LYS A 55 13.40 0.65 -7.79
N GLU A 56 12.59 1.69 -7.94
CA GLU A 56 11.76 2.20 -6.84
C GLU A 56 10.65 1.21 -6.52
N LEU A 57 10.01 0.60 -7.52
CA LEU A 57 8.96 -0.40 -7.32
C LEU A 57 9.48 -1.62 -6.56
N ASN A 58 10.65 -2.16 -6.92
CA ASN A 58 11.25 -3.29 -6.20
C ASN A 58 11.52 -2.93 -4.73
N TRP A 59 12.05 -1.72 -4.48
CA TRP A 59 12.27 -1.26 -3.11
C TRP A 59 10.95 -1.09 -2.33
N ILE A 60 9.91 -0.57 -2.99
CA ILE A 60 8.58 -0.42 -2.40
C ILE A 60 8.01 -1.79 -2.03
N GLU A 61 8.09 -2.76 -2.94
CA GLU A 61 7.62 -4.13 -2.74
C GLU A 61 8.32 -4.78 -1.54
N GLU A 62 9.65 -4.71 -1.47
CA GLU A 62 10.42 -5.20 -0.32
C GLU A 62 10.00 -4.54 1.00
N GLU A 63 9.71 -3.24 1.01
CA GLU A 63 9.24 -2.55 2.21
C GLU A 63 7.81 -2.92 2.59
N ILE A 64 6.95 -3.23 1.62
CA ILE A 64 5.61 -3.75 1.88
C ILE A 64 5.73 -5.14 2.52
N GLU A 65 6.54 -6.03 1.95
CA GLU A 65 6.76 -7.39 2.47
C GLU A 65 7.32 -7.37 3.90
N LYS A 66 8.33 -6.55 4.18
CA LYS A 66 8.91 -6.40 5.53
C LYS A 66 7.92 -5.90 6.58
N ASN A 67 6.87 -5.19 6.15
CA ASN A 67 5.89 -4.56 7.05
C ASN A 67 4.48 -5.15 6.87
N LEU A 68 4.35 -6.34 6.26
CA LEU A 68 3.07 -6.93 5.89
C LEU A 68 2.11 -7.05 7.08
N ASP A 69 2.61 -7.52 8.22
CA ASP A 69 1.82 -7.69 9.45
C ASP A 69 1.29 -6.35 9.98
N ILE A 70 2.10 -5.31 9.92
CA ILE A 70 1.72 -3.95 10.35
C ILE A 70 0.65 -3.39 9.43
N ILE A 71 0.81 -3.58 8.12
CA ILE A 71 -0.15 -3.10 7.11
C ILE A 71 -1.50 -3.81 7.29
N GLN A 72 -1.48 -5.15 7.37
CA GLN A 72 -2.70 -5.94 7.53
C GLN A 72 -3.37 -5.67 8.88
N GLY A 73 -2.60 -5.53 9.96
CA GLY A 73 -3.14 -5.15 11.27
C GLY A 73 -3.88 -3.81 11.21
N LYS A 74 -3.25 -2.77 10.65
CA LYS A 74 -3.91 -1.46 10.50
C LYS A 74 -5.13 -1.49 9.58
N TRP A 75 -5.10 -2.30 8.54
CA TRP A 75 -6.25 -2.51 7.67
C TRP A 75 -7.43 -3.12 8.45
N ASN A 76 -7.16 -4.20 9.19
CA ASN A 76 -8.16 -4.90 10.00
C ASN A 76 -8.74 -3.98 11.09
N ASP A 77 -7.87 -3.26 11.82
CA ASP A 77 -8.27 -2.29 12.84
C ASP A 77 -9.18 -1.20 12.28
N PHE A 78 -8.86 -0.70 11.07
CA PHE A 78 -9.61 0.40 10.45
C PHE A 78 -10.97 -0.05 9.89
N PHE A 79 -11.03 -1.24 9.29
CA PHE A 79 -12.25 -1.77 8.68
C PHE A 79 -13.08 -2.69 9.58
N GLY A 80 -12.59 -2.99 10.80
CA GLY A 80 -13.26 -3.81 11.80
C GLY A 80 -13.42 -5.27 11.37
N ILE A 81 -12.40 -5.83 10.72
CA ILE A 81 -12.40 -7.20 10.16
C ILE A 81 -11.56 -8.12 11.04
#